data_AF-A0A0E3L6C6-F1
#
_entry.id   AF-A0A0E3L6C6-F1
#
_cell.length_a   1.000
_cell.length_b   1.000
_cell.length_c   1.000
_cell.angle_alpha   90.00
_cell.angle_beta   90.00
_cell.angle_gamma   90.00
#
_symmetry.space_group_name_H-M   'P 1'
#
loop_
_entity.id
_entity.type
_entity.pdbx_description
1 polymer ?
#
loop_
_entity_poly.entity_id
_entity_poly.type
_entity_poly.pdbx_seq_one_letter_code
_entity_poly.pdbx_strand_id
1 'polypeptide(L)'
;MDAFWSRSNTLGARQRAFSWRIDSRGNIFIKRKFRNHRFPRIDKVSYNHLNRLDEFMQDREWKDLANNAVNLYRGREKEGIGKFLYRMRPEVPYAQLSSQLGAIFYQSEVWEWNEQRRGIKFLLLEGDWQEKTVEHYRSSLEQAPDPKFESSLWSRFSDRREVEEDLEQTMLSTFFRF
;
A
#
# COMPACT_ATOMS: atom_id res chain seq x y z
N MET A 1 12.17 3.82 -17.30
CA MET A 1 12.87 3.14 -16.18
C MET A 1 12.08 1.91 -15.81
N ASP A 2 12.72 0.75 -15.80
CA ASP A 2 12.13 -0.47 -15.24
C ASP A 2 12.07 -0.31 -13.73
N ALA A 3 10.88 -0.06 -13.21
CA ALA A 3 10.69 -0.03 -11.77
C ALA A 3 10.88 -1.45 -11.22
N PHE A 4 11.80 -1.60 -10.27
CA PHE A 4 12.05 -2.86 -9.59
C PHE A 4 10.82 -3.31 -8.81
N TRP A 5 10.74 -4.60 -8.54
CA TRP A 5 9.61 -5.23 -7.88
C TRP A 5 10.10 -5.89 -6.59
N SER A 6 9.62 -5.40 -5.45
CA SER A 6 9.83 -6.05 -4.16
C SER A 6 8.97 -7.32 -4.06
N ARG A 7 9.48 -8.38 -3.44
CA ARG A 7 8.75 -9.66 -3.26
C ARG A 7 8.17 -9.73 -1.85
N SER A 8 6.92 -10.17 -1.74
CA SER A 8 6.29 -10.40 -0.44
C SER A 8 5.28 -11.57 -0.53
N ASN A 9 4.78 -12.00 0.63
CA ASN A 9 3.78 -13.05 0.78
C ASN A 9 2.57 -12.51 1.55
N THR A 10 1.36 -12.84 1.10
CA THR A 10 0.17 -12.50 1.89
C THR A 10 0.18 -13.23 3.23
N LEU A 11 -0.42 -12.63 4.26
CA LEU A 11 -0.53 -13.22 5.59
C LEU A 11 -1.53 -14.41 5.63
N GLY A 12 -1.56 -15.11 6.76
CA GLY A 12 -2.49 -16.22 7.03
C GLY A 12 -2.02 -17.61 6.58
N ALA A 13 -2.91 -18.60 6.67
CA ALA A 13 -2.55 -20.02 6.45
C ALA A 13 -2.15 -20.39 5.02
N ARG A 14 -2.68 -19.67 4.02
CA ARG A 14 -2.42 -19.93 2.59
C ARG A 14 -1.71 -18.74 1.98
N GLN A 15 -0.49 -18.51 2.44
CA GLN A 15 0.35 -17.43 1.95
C GLN A 15 0.51 -17.54 0.43
N ARG A 16 0.43 -16.41 -0.26
CA ARG A 16 0.63 -16.32 -1.71
C ARG A 16 1.67 -15.27 -2.00
N ALA A 17 2.69 -15.67 -2.76
CA ALA A 17 3.69 -14.76 -3.26
C ALA A 17 3.07 -13.74 -4.21
N PHE A 18 3.51 -12.49 -4.06
CA PHE A 18 3.23 -11.41 -4.99
C PHE A 18 4.47 -10.51 -5.08
N SER A 19 4.46 -9.64 -6.08
CA SER A 19 5.45 -8.58 -6.16
C SER A 19 4.77 -7.24 -6.13
N TRP A 20 5.43 -6.24 -5.56
CA TRP A 20 4.86 -4.91 -5.44
C TRP A 20 5.92 -3.83 -5.61
N ARG A 21 5.45 -2.62 -5.86
CA ARG A 21 6.27 -1.41 -5.90
C ARG A 21 5.42 -0.20 -5.59
N ILE A 22 6.05 0.86 -5.10
CA ILE A 22 5.45 2.17 -4.93
C ILE A 22 6.12 3.17 -5.88
N ASP A 23 5.34 4.05 -6.51
CA ASP A 23 5.89 5.12 -7.35
C ASP A 23 6.06 6.44 -6.57
N SER A 24 6.73 7.41 -7.19
CA SER A 24 6.99 8.71 -6.58
C SER A 24 5.74 9.58 -6.37
N ARG A 25 4.55 9.10 -6.73
CA ARG A 25 3.25 9.74 -6.46
C ARG A 25 2.48 8.97 -5.38
N GLY A 26 3.12 8.04 -4.67
CA GLY A 26 2.49 7.23 -3.63
C GLY A 26 1.54 6.15 -4.16
N ASN A 27 1.54 5.83 -5.46
CA ASN A 27 0.69 4.73 -5.96
C ASN A 27 1.37 3.38 -5.74
N ILE A 28 0.62 2.42 -5.21
CA ILE A 28 1.08 1.05 -5.05
C ILE A 28 0.65 0.21 -6.25
N PHE A 29 1.59 -0.51 -6.85
CA PHE A 29 1.36 -1.49 -7.90
C PHE A 29 1.59 -2.89 -7.35
N ILE A 30 0.64 -3.79 -7.56
CA ILE A 30 0.70 -5.18 -7.09
C ILE A 30 0.62 -6.10 -8.31
N LYS A 31 1.66 -6.91 -8.49
CA LYS A 31 1.79 -7.94 -9.51
C LYS A 31 1.56 -9.31 -8.91
N ARG A 32 0.57 -10.05 -9.42
CA ARG A 32 0.20 -11.39 -8.95
C ARG A 32 -0.15 -12.32 -10.10
N LYS A 33 0.18 -13.61 -9.96
CA LYS A 33 -0.17 -14.65 -10.93
C LYS A 33 -1.35 -15.47 -10.40
N PHE A 34 -2.44 -15.50 -11.16
CA PHE A 34 -3.56 -16.39 -10.86
C PHE A 34 -3.32 -17.75 -11.48
N ARG A 35 -3.78 -18.83 -10.82
CA ARG A 35 -3.57 -20.22 -11.24
C ARG A 35 -3.94 -20.48 -12.71
N ASN A 36 -5.01 -19.85 -13.20
CA ASN A 36 -5.56 -20.09 -14.53
C ASN A 36 -5.21 -18.98 -15.54
N HIS A 37 -4.31 -18.05 -15.20
CA HIS A 37 -3.94 -16.94 -16.08
C HIS A 37 -2.53 -17.14 -16.63
N ARG A 38 -2.40 -17.01 -17.96
CA ARG A 38 -1.11 -17.13 -18.65
C ARG A 38 -0.14 -16.01 -18.24
N PHE A 39 -0.67 -14.81 -18.01
CA PHE A 39 0.11 -13.62 -17.67
C PHE A 39 -0.21 -13.12 -16.25
N PRO A 40 0.78 -12.58 -15.52
CA PRO A 40 0.52 -11.89 -14.26
C PRO A 40 -0.40 -10.69 -14.47
N ARG A 41 -1.32 -10.47 -13.53
CA ARG A 41 -2.11 -9.24 -13.44
C ARG A 41 -1.31 -8.22 -12.63
N ILE A 42 -1.30 -6.98 -13.11
CA ILE A 42 -0.78 -5.83 -12.36
C ILE A 42 -1.96 -4.92 -12.06
N ASP A 43 -2.22 -4.71 -10.77
CA ASP A 43 -3.25 -3.78 -10.30
C ASP A 43 -2.57 -2.54 -9.70
N LYS A 44 -3.14 -1.36 -9.97
CA LYS A 44 -2.76 -0.10 -9.34
C LYS A 44 -3.76 0.24 -8.24
N VAL A 45 -3.28 0.53 -7.05
CA VAL A 45 -4.02 1.22 -5.98
C VAL A 45 -3.50 2.66 -5.96
N SER A 46 -4.36 3.61 -6.30
CA SER A 46 -3.96 5.01 -6.39
C SER A 46 -3.72 5.60 -5.01
N TYR A 47 -2.86 6.62 -4.94
CA TYR A 47 -2.67 7.42 -3.72
C TYR A 47 -4.00 7.85 -3.09
N ASN A 48 -4.95 8.36 -3.89
CA ASN A 48 -6.28 8.73 -3.40
C ASN A 48 -7.05 7.56 -2.77
N HIS A 49 -6.95 6.34 -3.33
CA HIS A 49 -7.61 5.18 -2.74
C HIS A 49 -6.88 4.70 -1.47
N LEU A 50 -5.57 4.91 -1.37
CA LEU A 50 -4.78 4.61 -0.18
C LEU A 50 -5.08 5.60 0.94
N ASN A 51 -5.17 6.91 0.66
CA ASN A 51 -5.60 7.91 1.65
C ASN A 51 -7.01 7.63 2.18
N ARG A 52 -7.97 7.32 1.30
CA ARG A 52 -9.32 6.95 1.76
C ARG A 52 -9.34 5.67 2.60
N LEU A 53 -8.43 4.74 2.31
CA LEU A 53 -8.26 3.53 3.11
C LEU A 53 -7.63 3.85 4.46
N ASP A 54 -6.65 4.76 4.51
CA ASP A 54 -6.07 5.25 5.76
C ASP A 54 -7.15 5.94 6.62
N GLU A 55 -7.92 6.87 6.05
CA GLU A 55 -9.08 7.51 6.69
C GLU A 55 -10.08 6.50 7.26
N PHE A 56 -10.35 5.41 6.53
CA PHE A 56 -11.23 4.34 7.00
C PHE A 56 -10.69 3.58 8.22
N MET A 57 -9.37 3.57 8.40
CA MET A 57 -8.68 2.91 9.51
C MET A 57 -8.43 3.84 10.71
N GLN A 58 -8.68 5.16 10.57
CA GLN A 58 -8.36 6.19 11.58
C GLN A 58 -9.13 6.07 12.90
N ASP A 59 -10.24 5.33 12.93
CA ASP A 59 -10.92 5.05 14.21
C ASP A 59 -10.15 4.10 15.13
N ARG A 60 -8.99 3.60 14.68
CA ARG A 60 -8.07 2.73 15.44
C ARG A 60 -8.79 1.53 16.04
N GLU A 61 -9.76 0.99 15.31
CA GLU A 61 -10.37 -0.30 15.63
C GLU A 61 -9.80 -1.43 14.77
N TRP A 62 -9.91 -2.65 15.30
CA TRP A 62 -9.58 -3.85 14.54
C TRP A 62 -10.55 -4.07 13.38
N LYS A 63 -10.11 -3.85 12.14
CA LYS A 63 -10.90 -4.07 10.93
C LYS A 63 -10.65 -5.46 10.35
N ASP A 64 -11.73 -6.13 9.98
CA ASP A 64 -11.67 -7.42 9.29
C ASP A 64 -11.08 -7.29 7.88
N LEU A 65 -10.35 -8.30 7.43
CA LEU A 65 -9.85 -8.37 6.05
C LEU A 65 -10.99 -8.37 5.00
N ALA A 66 -12.11 -9.05 5.31
CA ALA A 66 -13.40 -9.02 4.60
C ALA A 66 -13.32 -9.06 3.05
N ASN A 67 -12.66 -10.07 2.47
CA ASN A 67 -12.42 -10.16 1.01
C ASN A 67 -12.83 -11.48 0.35
N ASN A 68 -13.85 -12.16 0.88
CA ASN A 68 -14.33 -13.41 0.30
C ASN A 68 -15.05 -13.13 -1.03
N ALA A 69 -14.49 -13.67 -2.12
CA ALA A 69 -14.99 -13.45 -3.47
C ALA A 69 -16.48 -13.81 -3.67
N VAL A 70 -16.92 -14.93 -3.08
CA VAL A 70 -18.31 -15.41 -3.21
C VAL A 70 -19.26 -14.48 -2.47
N ASN A 71 -18.88 -14.03 -1.27
CA ASN A 71 -19.70 -13.12 -0.48
C ASN A 71 -19.75 -11.73 -1.11
N LEU A 72 -18.64 -11.22 -1.66
CA LEU A 72 -18.60 -9.97 -2.41
C LEU A 72 -19.53 -10.03 -3.62
N TYR A 73 -19.44 -11.07 -4.44
CA TYR A 73 -20.31 -11.27 -5.60
C TYR A 73 -21.79 -11.33 -5.22
N ARG A 74 -22.11 -11.95 -4.08
CA ARG A 74 -23.49 -12.06 -3.57
C ARG A 74 -23.95 -10.84 -2.76
N GLY A 75 -23.10 -9.83 -2.57
CA GLY A 75 -23.40 -8.66 -1.74
C GLY A 75 -23.50 -8.92 -0.22
N ARG A 76 -23.04 -10.09 0.27
CA ARG A 76 -23.15 -10.54 1.68
C ARG A 76 -21.83 -10.50 2.45
N GLU A 77 -20.79 -9.90 1.88
CA GLU A 77 -19.52 -9.72 2.59
C GLU A 77 -19.72 -8.75 3.76
N LYS A 78 -19.11 -9.08 4.89
CA LYS A 78 -19.14 -8.25 6.10
C LYS A 78 -18.35 -6.96 5.92
N GLU A 79 -18.54 -6.01 6.83
CA GLU A 79 -17.72 -4.80 6.85
C GLU A 79 -16.25 -5.11 7.13
N GLY A 80 -15.37 -4.33 6.51
CA GLY A 80 -13.92 -4.50 6.60
C GLY A 80 -13.21 -4.03 5.33
N ILE A 81 -11.90 -4.25 5.30
CA ILE A 81 -10.99 -3.65 4.33
C ILE A 81 -11.33 -4.06 2.89
N GLY A 82 -11.54 -5.36 2.62
CA GLY A 82 -11.87 -5.83 1.28
C GLY A 82 -13.21 -5.29 0.79
N LYS A 83 -14.24 -5.25 1.64
CA LYS A 83 -15.55 -4.66 1.34
C LYS A 83 -15.44 -3.15 1.09
N PHE A 84 -14.62 -2.44 1.86
CA PHE A 84 -14.32 -1.03 1.65
C PHE A 84 -13.68 -0.78 0.28
N LEU A 85 -12.63 -1.53 -0.06
CA LEU A 85 -12.00 -1.46 -1.40
C LEU A 85 -13.00 -1.75 -2.53
N TYR A 86 -13.90 -2.72 -2.33
CA TYR A 86 -14.94 -3.05 -3.30
C TYR A 86 -15.91 -1.88 -3.54
N ARG A 87 -16.25 -1.09 -2.51
CA ARG A 87 -17.10 0.10 -2.67
C ARG A 87 -16.42 1.19 -3.47
N MET A 88 -15.09 1.35 -3.32
CA MET A 88 -14.33 2.31 -4.13
C MET A 88 -14.21 1.89 -5.59
N ARG A 89 -14.07 0.58 -5.85
CA ARG A 89 -14.04 0.00 -7.19
C ARG A 89 -14.70 -1.38 -7.16
N PRO A 90 -15.94 -1.53 -7.69
CA PRO A 90 -16.76 -2.76 -7.64
C PRO A 90 -16.23 -3.94 -8.45
N GLU A 91 -14.99 -4.33 -8.21
CA GLU A 91 -14.31 -5.47 -8.82
C GLU A 91 -13.80 -6.40 -7.72
N VAL A 92 -14.23 -7.66 -7.74
CA VAL A 92 -13.77 -8.67 -6.78
C VAL A 92 -12.24 -8.76 -6.73
N PRO A 93 -11.50 -8.78 -7.86
CA PRO A 93 -10.04 -8.77 -7.81
C PRO A 93 -9.46 -7.54 -7.10
N TYR A 94 -10.09 -6.37 -7.26
CA TYR A 94 -9.65 -5.15 -6.59
C TYR A 94 -9.84 -5.24 -5.08
N ALA A 95 -11.00 -5.71 -4.63
CA ALA A 95 -11.27 -5.99 -3.22
C ALA A 95 -10.26 -6.99 -2.60
N GLN A 96 -9.87 -8.00 -3.36
CA GLN A 96 -8.87 -9.00 -2.94
C GLN A 96 -7.46 -8.42 -2.78
N LEU A 97 -7.19 -7.20 -3.26
CA LEU A 97 -5.93 -6.50 -2.97
C LEU A 97 -5.74 -6.25 -1.47
N SER A 98 -6.81 -6.28 -0.66
CA SER A 98 -6.71 -6.14 0.79
C SER A 98 -5.74 -7.16 1.44
N SER A 99 -5.62 -8.37 0.89
CA SER A 99 -4.65 -9.35 1.41
C SER A 99 -3.20 -8.98 1.12
N GLN A 100 -2.94 -8.32 -0.01
CA GLN A 100 -1.59 -7.85 -0.36
C GLN A 100 -1.28 -6.55 0.37
N LEU A 101 -2.21 -5.59 0.39
CA LEU A 101 -2.08 -4.35 1.14
C LEU A 101 -1.88 -4.61 2.63
N GLY A 102 -2.63 -5.55 3.22
CA GLY A 102 -2.44 -5.93 4.62
C GLY A 102 -1.06 -6.49 4.92
N ALA A 103 -0.47 -7.25 3.98
CA ALA A 103 0.91 -7.72 4.14
C ALA A 103 1.93 -6.58 3.99
N ILE A 104 1.77 -5.72 2.97
CA ILE A 104 2.65 -4.56 2.74
C ILE A 104 2.64 -3.64 3.96
N PHE A 105 1.46 -3.23 4.41
CA PHE A 105 1.32 -2.29 5.53
C PHE A 105 1.71 -2.89 6.87
N TYR A 106 1.51 -4.19 7.08
CA TYR A 106 2.07 -4.86 8.25
C TYR A 106 3.61 -4.84 8.24
N GLN A 107 4.22 -5.23 7.12
CA GLN A 107 5.68 -5.24 6.98
C GLN A 107 6.31 -3.84 6.99
N SER A 108 5.52 -2.82 6.66
CA SER A 108 5.90 -1.42 6.72
C SER A 108 5.55 -0.77 8.06
N GLU A 109 5.07 -1.52 9.06
CA GLU A 109 4.70 -0.98 10.38
C GLU A 109 3.63 0.13 10.34
N VAL A 110 2.80 0.11 9.29
CA VAL A 110 1.61 0.98 9.16
C VAL A 110 0.43 0.34 9.86
N TRP A 111 0.28 -0.98 9.75
CA TRP A 111 -0.77 -1.75 10.41
C TRP A 111 -0.20 -2.81 11.34
N GLU A 112 -0.89 -3.09 12.42
CA GLU A 112 -0.70 -4.31 13.22
C GLU A 112 -1.60 -5.43 12.71
N TRP A 113 -1.11 -6.67 12.74
CA TRP A 113 -1.87 -7.87 12.39
C TRP A 113 -2.19 -8.68 13.64
N ASN A 114 -3.42 -9.16 13.78
CA ASN A 114 -3.82 -10.00 14.91
C ASN A 114 -3.19 -11.41 14.96
N GLU A 115 -2.21 -11.71 14.10
CA GLU A 115 -1.48 -12.98 13.98
C GLU A 115 -2.34 -14.23 13.70
N GLN A 116 -3.64 -14.05 13.42
CA GLN A 116 -4.53 -15.18 13.22
C GLN A 116 -4.47 -15.73 11.79
N ARG A 117 -4.39 -17.05 11.68
CA ARG A 117 -4.43 -17.77 10.39
C ARG A 117 -5.78 -17.68 9.66
N ARG A 118 -6.87 -17.46 10.41
CA ARG A 118 -8.26 -17.27 9.95
C ARG A 118 -8.88 -16.15 10.77
N GLY A 119 -9.79 -15.36 10.18
CA GLY A 119 -10.30 -14.17 10.87
C GLY A 119 -9.24 -13.07 11.00
N ILE A 120 -8.43 -12.90 9.95
CA ILE A 120 -7.39 -11.87 9.88
C ILE A 120 -8.03 -10.50 10.09
N LYS A 121 -7.45 -9.73 11.00
CA LYS A 121 -7.79 -8.34 11.29
C LYS A 121 -6.54 -7.47 11.32
N PHE A 122 -6.74 -6.19 11.06
CA PHE A 122 -5.69 -5.18 11.11
C PHE A 122 -6.10 -3.99 11.97
N LEU A 123 -5.12 -3.35 12.58
CA LEU A 123 -5.26 -2.14 13.37
C LEU A 123 -4.29 -1.09 12.82
N LEU A 124 -4.71 0.17 12.75
CA LEU A 124 -3.83 1.27 12.34
C LEU A 124 -2.81 1.60 13.44
N LEU A 125 -1.53 1.67 13.08
CA LEU A 125 -0.45 2.19 13.92
C LEU A 125 -0.22 3.68 13.64
N GLU A 126 0.45 4.37 14.54
CA GLU A 126 0.77 5.79 14.37
C GLU A 126 1.82 6.03 13.28
N GLY A 127 1.76 7.19 12.62
CA GLY A 127 2.72 7.63 11.61
C GLY A 127 2.10 7.78 10.21
N ASP A 128 2.88 8.35 9.30
CA ASP A 128 2.47 8.51 7.90
C ASP A 128 2.62 7.19 7.13
N TRP A 129 1.51 6.71 6.55
CA TRP A 129 1.51 5.43 5.85
C TRP A 129 2.44 5.43 4.63
N GLN A 130 2.57 6.58 3.95
CA GLN A 130 3.32 6.70 2.72
C GLN A 130 4.82 6.67 3.02
N GLU A 131 5.29 7.45 3.99
CA GLU A 131 6.68 7.48 4.45
C GLU A 131 7.14 6.07 4.83
N LYS A 132 6.43 5.44 5.78
CA LYS A 132 6.72 4.09 6.25
C LYS A 132 6.75 3.04 5.14
N THR A 133 5.79 3.09 4.22
CA THR A 133 5.73 2.16 3.08
C THR A 133 6.86 2.38 2.09
N VAL A 134 7.26 3.64 1.87
CA VAL A 134 8.39 3.99 0.99
C VAL A 134 9.71 3.54 1.62
N GLU A 135 9.91 3.75 2.91
CA GLU A 135 11.09 3.26 3.64
C GLU A 135 11.21 1.75 3.55
N HIS A 136 10.14 1.03 3.90
CA HIS A 136 10.10 -0.42 3.78
C HIS A 136 10.39 -0.89 2.36
N TYR A 137 9.82 -0.22 1.35
CA TYR A 137 10.10 -0.52 -0.05
C TYR A 137 11.59 -0.35 -0.37
N ARG A 138 12.23 0.76 0.03
CA ARG A 138 13.66 1.01 -0.19
C ARG A 138 14.53 -0.07 0.46
N SER A 139 14.31 -0.37 1.73
CA SER A 139 15.07 -1.41 2.45
C SER A 139 14.88 -2.79 1.82
N SER A 140 13.71 -3.09 1.27
CA SER A 140 13.46 -4.35 0.56
C SER A 140 14.20 -4.46 -0.79
N LEU A 141 14.64 -3.33 -1.36
CA LEU A 141 15.45 -3.29 -2.59
C LEU A 141 16.95 -3.33 -2.30
N GLU A 142 17.42 -2.77 -1.19
CA GLU A 142 18.85 -2.81 -0.79
C GLU A 142 19.32 -4.23 -0.44
N GLN A 143 18.39 -5.08 -0.01
CA GLN A 143 18.63 -6.52 0.12
C GLN A 143 18.71 -7.25 -1.24
N ALA A 144 18.50 -6.55 -2.36
CA ALA A 144 18.78 -7.02 -3.70
C ALA A 144 20.18 -6.55 -4.16
N PRO A 145 20.98 -7.41 -4.80
CA PRO A 145 22.40 -7.14 -5.00
C PRO A 145 22.64 -6.19 -6.19
N ASP A 146 22.61 -4.85 -6.01
CA ASP A 146 23.34 -3.93 -6.91
C ASP A 146 23.64 -2.52 -6.32
N PRO A 147 24.91 -2.16 -6.09
CA PRO A 147 25.34 -0.89 -5.48
C PRO A 147 25.22 0.36 -6.37
N LYS A 148 24.79 0.26 -7.65
CA LYS A 148 24.50 1.46 -8.48
C LYS A 148 23.19 2.16 -8.11
N PHE A 149 22.41 1.56 -7.21
CA PHE A 149 21.08 1.97 -6.75
C PHE A 149 21.11 3.29 -5.95
N GLU A 150 22.05 3.44 -5.02
CA GLU A 150 22.01 4.50 -4.01
C GLU A 150 22.13 5.90 -4.62
N SER A 151 23.13 6.15 -5.49
CA SER A 151 23.42 7.51 -5.97
C SER A 151 22.30 8.18 -6.79
N SER A 152 21.51 7.42 -7.57
CA SER A 152 20.47 8.00 -8.45
C SER A 152 19.14 8.24 -7.75
N LEU A 153 18.91 7.58 -6.62
CA LEU A 153 17.69 7.68 -5.84
C LEU A 153 17.75 8.86 -4.85
N TRP A 154 18.92 9.08 -4.22
CA TRP A 154 19.13 10.17 -3.28
C TRP A 154 19.04 11.56 -3.91
N SER A 155 19.54 11.75 -5.13
CA SER A 155 19.40 13.02 -5.85
C SER A 155 17.94 13.42 -6.06
N ARG A 156 17.07 12.46 -6.39
CA ARG A 156 15.66 12.74 -6.76
C ARG A 156 14.72 12.93 -5.58
N PHE A 157 15.04 12.37 -4.42
CA PHE A 157 14.28 12.59 -3.18
C PHE A 157 14.74 13.86 -2.45
N SER A 158 16.01 14.23 -2.58
CA SER A 158 16.55 15.46 -1.98
C SER A 158 16.07 16.70 -2.74
N ASP A 159 16.08 16.66 -4.08
CA ASP A 159 15.55 17.74 -4.94
C ASP A 159 14.06 18.07 -4.66
N ARG A 160 13.29 17.14 -4.07
CA ARG A 160 11.84 17.32 -3.88
C ARG A 160 11.47 17.89 -2.51
N ARG A 161 12.28 17.62 -1.47
CA ARG A 161 12.13 18.25 -0.15
C ARG A 161 12.46 19.74 -0.20
N GLU A 162 13.50 20.11 -0.94
CA GLU A 162 13.85 21.52 -1.15
C GLU A 162 12.74 22.29 -1.89
N VAL A 163 12.08 21.67 -2.88
CA VAL A 163 10.98 22.31 -3.63
C VAL A 163 9.69 22.47 -2.80
N GLU A 164 9.38 21.53 -1.91
CA GLU A 164 8.21 21.66 -1.01
C GLU A 164 8.46 22.68 0.10
N GLU A 165 9.66 22.73 0.69
CA GLU A 165 10.04 23.76 1.67
C GLU A 165 10.06 25.18 1.07
N ASP A 166 10.54 25.33 -0.17
CA ASP A 166 10.53 26.62 -0.89
C ASP A 166 9.11 27.07 -1.23
N LEU A 167 8.22 26.14 -1.61
CA LEU A 167 6.82 26.45 -1.89
C LEU A 167 6.05 26.84 -0.63
N GLU A 168 6.30 26.17 0.51
CA GLU A 168 5.69 26.53 1.79
C GLU A 168 6.20 27.90 2.29
N GLN A 169 7.51 28.19 2.19
CA GLN A 169 8.04 29.51 2.56
C GLN A 169 7.53 30.63 1.63
N THR A 170 7.39 30.35 0.33
CA THR A 170 6.84 31.32 -0.63
C THR A 170 5.35 31.59 -0.37
N MET A 171 4.58 30.56 -0.05
CA MET A 171 3.16 30.69 0.30
C MET A 171 2.97 31.45 1.63
N LEU A 172 3.79 31.15 2.65
CA LEU A 172 3.74 31.84 3.95
C LEU A 172 4.16 33.31 3.84
N SER A 173 5.20 33.62 3.06
CA SER A 173 5.64 35.01 2.86
C SER A 173 4.65 35.87 2.06
N THR A 174 3.77 35.24 1.28
CA THR A 174 2.71 35.90 0.51
C THR A 174 1.47 36.18 1.37
N PHE A 175 1.19 35.35 2.38
CA PHE A 175 0.03 35.51 3.27
C PHE A 175 0.25 36.48 4.45
N PHE A 176 1.49 36.79 4.83
CA PHE A 176 1.81 37.69 5.95
C PHE A 176 2.25 39.11 5.54
N ARG A 177 1.93 39.57 4.32
CA ARG A 177 2.07 40.98 3.95
C ARG A 177 0.78 41.75 4.22
N PHE A 178 0.62 42.24 5.45
CA PHE A 178 -0.18 43.42 5.78
C PHE A 178 0.69 44.38 6.58
#